data_AF-A0A7Z9DYK2-F1
#
_entry.id   AF-A0A7Z9DYK2-F1
#
_cell.length_a   1.000
_cell.length_b   1.000
_cell.length_c   1.000
_cell.angle_alpha   90.00
_cell.angle_beta   90.00
_cell.angle_gamma   90.00
#
_symmetry.space_group_name_H-M   'P 1'
#
loop_
_entity.id
_entity.type
_entity.pdbx_description
1 polymer ?
#
loop_
_entity_poly.entity_id
_entity_poly.type
_entity_poly.pdbx_seq_one_letter_code
_entity_poly.pdbx_strand_id
1 'polypeptide(L)'
;MFWILKNLISTDPQGCLSLNLEPKSTKYRVLINEAGQILLDPITNIPDREQWLWQNPQALASVKCGLAQAAKGEVHDLGDFSEYADLEIEEE
;
A
#
# COMPACT_ATOMS: atom_id res chain seq x y z
N MET A 1 -7.69 -16.93 23.76
CA MET A 1 -7.90 -17.03 22.29
C MET A 1 -8.51 -15.71 21.81
N PHE A 2 -8.05 -15.15 20.70
CA PHE A 2 -8.62 -13.92 20.14
C PHE A 2 -9.58 -14.26 18.98
N TRP A 3 -10.69 -13.55 18.87
CA TRP A 3 -11.60 -13.60 17.71
C TRP A 3 -11.80 -12.21 17.11
N ILE A 4 -12.24 -12.19 15.85
CA ILE A 4 -12.44 -10.96 15.09
C ILE A 4 -13.69 -10.25 15.61
N LEU A 5 -13.52 -8.99 16.04
CA LEU A 5 -14.64 -8.10 16.39
C LEU A 5 -15.12 -7.32 15.17
N LYS A 6 -14.17 -6.81 14.38
CA LYS A 6 -14.47 -5.97 13.21
C LYS A 6 -13.30 -6.02 12.23
N ASN A 7 -13.63 -6.18 10.95
CA ASN A 7 -12.63 -6.39 9.89
C ASN A 7 -11.83 -5.14 9.52
N LEU A 8 -12.33 -3.92 9.80
CA LEU A 8 -11.70 -2.68 9.37
C LEU A 8 -12.13 -1.48 10.23
N ILE A 9 -11.16 -0.68 10.70
CA ILE A 9 -11.39 0.63 11.34
C ILE A 9 -10.35 1.64 10.80
N SER A 10 -10.78 2.88 10.56
CA SER A 10 -9.94 4.04 10.17
C SER A 10 -10.19 5.18 11.16
N THR A 11 -9.21 6.08 11.40
CA THR A 11 -9.27 7.07 12.49
C THR A 11 -9.04 8.53 12.09
N ASP A 12 -9.60 9.46 12.88
CA ASP A 12 -9.65 10.92 12.64
C ASP A 12 -9.42 11.79 13.92
N PRO A 13 -9.13 13.11 13.81
CA PRO A 13 -8.49 13.93 14.86
C PRO A 13 -9.16 14.05 16.24
N GLN A 14 -10.36 13.52 16.48
CA GLN A 14 -11.06 13.65 17.78
C GLN A 14 -11.56 12.29 18.34
N GLY A 15 -11.20 11.19 17.66
CA GLY A 15 -11.31 9.80 18.09
C GLY A 15 -10.18 8.96 17.47
N CYS A 16 -8.96 9.50 17.51
CA CYS A 16 -7.88 9.22 16.55
C CYS A 16 -6.87 8.15 17.02
N LEU A 17 -6.45 7.21 16.15
CA LEU A 17 -5.18 6.49 16.28
C LEU A 17 -4.08 7.29 15.58
N SER A 18 -3.18 7.87 16.36
CA SER A 18 -2.00 8.62 15.88
C SER A 18 -0.72 7.96 16.39
N LEU A 19 0.11 7.40 15.49
CA LEU A 19 1.49 6.98 15.78
C LEU A 19 2.44 7.82 14.91
N ASN A 20 2.58 9.10 15.25
CA ASN A 20 3.49 10.11 14.69
C ASN A 20 3.81 10.05 13.16
N LEU A 21 3.26 11.08 12.48
CA LEU A 21 3.67 11.72 11.23
C LEU A 21 3.64 10.92 9.92
N GLU A 22 2.93 11.53 8.97
CA GLU A 22 2.76 11.23 7.54
C GLU A 22 1.56 10.33 7.18
N PRO A 23 0.70 10.73 6.21
CA PRO A 23 -0.55 10.07 5.91
C PRO A 23 -0.29 8.78 5.11
N LYS A 24 -0.16 7.67 5.83
CA LYS A 24 -0.43 6.34 5.30
C LYS A 24 -1.58 5.78 6.13
N SER A 25 -2.79 5.81 5.59
CA SER A 25 -3.99 5.25 6.21
C SER A 25 -3.80 3.75 6.45
N THR A 26 -3.17 3.42 7.57
CA THR A 26 -2.89 2.05 7.98
C THR A 26 -4.20 1.48 8.50
N LYS A 27 -4.75 0.49 7.80
CA LYS A 27 -5.98 -0.17 8.21
C LYS A 27 -5.64 -1.21 9.27
N TYR A 28 -6.48 -1.35 10.29
CA TYR A 28 -6.26 -2.36 11.34
C TYR A 28 -7.40 -3.37 11.36
N ARG A 29 -7.05 -4.64 11.56
CA ARG A 29 -7.97 -5.68 12.02
C ARG A 29 -8.04 -5.63 13.54
N VAL A 30 -9.25 -5.65 14.08
CA VAL A 30 -9.47 -5.58 15.54
C VAL A 30 -9.90 -6.94 16.07
N LEU A 31 -9.14 -7.44 17.03
CA LEU A 31 -9.30 -8.74 17.67
C LEU A 31 -9.55 -8.55 19.17
N ILE A 32 -10.43 -9.35 19.77
CA ILE A 32 -10.67 -9.37 21.23
C ILE A 32 -10.56 -10.79 21.78
N ASN A 33 -10.18 -10.92 23.04
CA ASN A 33 -10.20 -12.20 23.75
C ASN A 33 -11.21 -12.21 24.90
N GLU A 34 -11.39 -13.38 25.53
CA GLU A 34 -12.32 -13.58 26.66
C GLU A 34 -11.99 -12.72 27.88
N ALA A 35 -10.74 -12.28 28.02
CA ALA A 35 -10.30 -11.38 29.08
C ALA A 35 -10.55 -9.89 28.75
N GLY A 36 -11.19 -9.58 27.61
CA GLY A 36 -11.49 -8.22 27.17
C GLY A 36 -10.29 -7.45 26.61
N GLN A 37 -9.16 -8.12 26.36
CA GLN A 37 -7.98 -7.48 25.76
C GLN A 37 -8.21 -7.28 24.26
N ILE A 38 -7.79 -6.13 23.75
CA ILE A 38 -7.89 -5.75 22.33
C ILE A 38 -6.51 -5.83 21.68
N LEU A 39 -6.42 -6.52 20.54
CA LEU A 39 -5.24 -6.55 19.68
C LEU A 39 -5.55 -5.85 18.36
N LEU A 40 -4.69 -4.90 17.99
CA LEU A 40 -4.73 -4.21 16.69
C LEU A 40 -3.67 -4.82 15.78
N ASP A 41 -4.12 -5.48 14.71
CA ASP A 41 -3.25 -6.11 13.72
C ASP A 41 -3.21 -5.23 12.46
N PRO A 42 -2.09 -4.56 12.15
CA PRO A 42 -1.98 -3.68 11.00
C PRO A 42 -2.07 -4.46 9.69
N ILE A 43 -3.02 -4.07 8.84
CA ILE A 43 -3.20 -4.60 7.49
C ILE A 43 -2.59 -3.61 6.50
N THR A 44 -1.63 -4.08 5.71
CA THR A 44 -1.19 -3.37 4.51
C THR A 44 -2.26 -3.55 3.44
N ASN A 45 -3.01 -2.49 3.13
CA ASN A 45 -4.00 -2.49 2.06
C ASN A 45 -3.30 -2.25 0.72
N ILE A 46 -2.68 -3.29 0.16
CA ILE A 46 -2.17 -3.27 -1.21
C ILE A 46 -3.39 -3.31 -2.15
N PRO A 47 -3.62 -2.30 -3.01
CA PRO A 47 -4.67 -2.36 -4.02
C PRO A 47 -4.51 -3.61 -4.90
N ASP A 48 -5.61 -4.24 -5.30
CA ASP A 48 -5.57 -5.50 -6.07
C ASP A 48 -4.73 -5.37 -7.35
N ARG A 49 -4.81 -4.23 -8.03
CA ARG A 49 -4.00 -3.90 -9.22
C ARG A 49 -2.48 -3.87 -8.98
N GLU A 50 -2.05 -3.71 -7.72
CA GLU A 50 -0.64 -3.67 -7.31
C GLU A 50 -0.20 -4.99 -6.67
N GLN A 51 -1.13 -5.91 -6.38
CA GLN A 51 -0.84 -7.15 -5.66
C GLN A 51 0.18 -8.03 -6.40
N TRP A 52 0.12 -8.06 -7.74
CA TRP A 52 1.05 -8.82 -8.57
C TRP A 52 2.51 -8.40 -8.36
N LEU A 53 2.77 -7.11 -8.12
CA LEU A 53 4.12 -6.58 -7.92
C LEU A 53 4.72 -7.11 -6.62
N TRP A 54 3.92 -7.19 -5.56
CA TRP A 54 4.36 -7.68 -4.25
C TRP A 54 4.55 -9.21 -4.22
N GLN A 55 3.89 -9.93 -5.12
CA GLN A 55 4.08 -11.38 -5.31
C GLN A 55 5.27 -11.70 -6.23
N ASN A 56 5.85 -10.71 -6.92
CA ASN A 56 6.99 -10.89 -7.80
C ASN A 56 8.23 -10.16 -7.25
N PRO A 57 9.12 -10.86 -6.52
CA PRO A 57 10.30 -10.26 -5.91
C PRO A 57 11.25 -9.60 -6.91
N GLN A 58 11.37 -10.15 -8.12
CA GLN A 58 12.23 -9.62 -9.16
C GLN A 58 11.71 -8.28 -9.69
N ALA A 59 10.42 -8.20 -10.02
CA ALA A 59 9.80 -6.96 -10.45
C ALA A 59 9.87 -5.89 -9.35
N LEU A 60 9.60 -6.27 -8.10
CA LEU A 60 9.70 -5.36 -6.96
C LEU A 60 11.13 -4.83 -6.75
N ALA A 61 12.15 -5.68 -6.90
CA ALA A 61 13.55 -5.26 -6.82
C ALA A 61 13.90 -4.26 -7.93
N SER A 62 13.43 -4.48 -9.15
CA SER A 62 13.62 -3.57 -10.27
C SER A 62 12.99 -2.19 -10.00
N VAL A 63 11.75 -2.16 -9.52
CA VAL A 63 11.06 -0.90 -9.14
C VAL A 63 11.83 -0.16 -8.05
N LYS A 64 12.28 -0.86 -7.00
CA LYS A 64 13.08 -0.25 -5.92
C LYS A 64 14.40 0.31 -6.44
N CYS A 65 15.06 -0.37 -7.36
CA CYS A 65 16.28 0.11 -8.01
C CYS A 65 16.01 1.42 -8.75
N GLY A 66 14.99 1.45 -9.61
CA GLY A 66 14.59 2.64 -10.37
C GLY A 66 14.25 3.84 -9.47
N LEU A 67 13.54 3.60 -8.36
CA LEU A 67 13.25 4.66 -7.37
C LEU A 67 14.53 5.25 -6.74
N ALA A 68 15.51 4.40 -6.43
CA ALA A 68 16.78 4.85 -5.89
C ALA A 68 17.62 5.65 -6.91
N GLN A 69 17.59 5.24 -8.18
CA GLN A 69 18.23 5.96 -9.28
C GLN A 69 17.56 7.33 -9.52
N ALA A 70 16.22 7.36 -9.54
CA ALA A 70 15.45 8.59 -9.70
C ALA A 70 15.73 9.60 -8.58
N ALA A 71 15.82 9.14 -7.33
CA ALA A 71 16.18 9.98 -6.18
C ALA A 71 17.58 10.61 -6.30
N LYS A 72 18.50 9.97 -7.05
CA LYS A 72 19.84 10.49 -7.34
C LYS A 72 19.91 11.33 -8.61
N GLY A 73 18.81 11.48 -9.34
CA GLY A 73 18.77 12.13 -10.65
C GLY A 73 19.37 11.29 -11.78
N GLU A 74 19.58 9.98 -11.58
CA GLU A 74 20.01 9.04 -12.61
C GLU A 74 18.83 8.66 -13.52
N VAL A 75 18.22 9.66 -14.14
CA VAL A 75 17.06 9.52 -15.04
C VAL A 75 17.41 9.93 -16.45
N HIS A 76 16.72 9.33 -17.42
CA HIS A 76 16.80 9.73 -18.81
C HIS A 76 15.42 10.20 -19.26
N ASP A 77 15.32 11.46 -19.69
CA ASP A 77 14.08 12.02 -20.21
C ASP A 77 13.84 11.51 -21.62
N LEU A 78 12.70 10.85 -21.81
CA LEU A 78 12.26 10.29 -23.09
C LEU A 78 11.13 11.12 -23.72
N GLY A 79 10.75 12.25 -23.11
CA GLY A 79 9.64 13.09 -23.55
C GLY A 79 8.29 12.66 -22.96
N ASP A 80 7.24 13.26 -23.52
CA ASP A 80 5.85 13.03 -23.11
C ASP A 80 5.23 11.88 -23.92
N PHE A 81 4.60 10.94 -23.22
CA PHE A 81 3.90 9.80 -23.82
C PHE A 81 2.38 9.95 -23.79
N SER A 82 1.86 11.12 -23.43
CA SER A 82 0.41 11.38 -23.33
C SER A 82 -0.35 11.11 -24.63
N GLU A 83 0.30 11.24 -25.78
CA GLU A 83 -0.30 10.92 -27.09
C GLU A 83 -0.67 9.44 -27.25
N TYR A 84 -0.11 8.55 -26.41
CA TYR A 84 -0.37 7.12 -26.43
C TYR A 84 -1.38 6.65 -25.38
N ALA A 85 -1.95 7.56 -24.58
CA ALA A 85 -2.80 7.20 -23.44
C ALA A 85 -4.11 6.49 -23.85
N ASP A 86 -4.63 6.80 -25.04
CA ASP A 86 -5.90 6.28 -25.56
C ASP A 86 -5.71 5.13 -26.58
N LEU A 87 -4.48 4.65 -26.77
CA LEU A 87 -4.26 3.51 -27.67
C LEU A 87 -4.94 2.25 -27.12
N GLU A 88 -5.81 1.66 -27.94
CA GLU A 88 -6.33 0.32 -27.69
C GLU A 88 -5.17 -0.68 -27.78
N ILE A 89 -4.93 -1.41 -26.70
CA ILE A 89 -3.95 -2.50 -26.70
C ILE A 89 -4.62 -3.69 -27.41
N GLU A 90 -4.18 -3.99 -28.63
CA GLU A 90 -4.57 -5.22 -29.31
C GLU A 90 -4.02 -6.40 -28.48
N GLU A 91 -4.91 -7.21 -27.90
CA GLU A 91 -4.52 -8.47 -27.24
C GLU A 91 -4.18 -9.51 -28.33
N GLU A 92 -2.89 -9.85 -28.47
CA GLU A 92 -2.38 -10.99 -29.26
C GLU A 92 -2.60 -12.34 -28.55
#